data_AF-G5AT61-F1
#
_entry.id   AF-G5AT61-F1
#
_cell.length_a   1.000
_cell.length_b   1.000
_cell.length_c   1.000
_cell.angle_alpha   90.00
_cell.angle_beta   90.00
_cell.angle_gamma   90.00
#
_symmetry.space_group_name_H-M   'P 1'
#
loop_
_entity.id
_entity.type
_entity.pdbx_description
1 polymer ?
#
loop_
_entity_poly.entity_id
_entity_poly.type
_entity_poly.pdbx_seq_one_letter_code
_entity_poly.pdbx_strand_id
1 'polypeptide(L)' 'MPKGPKCDKEAYFAERVTSLGKNWHQPCPKCEKCGKTLTSEGHTEHEAKPYCNHPYYPTTFQPRGFGQGGAESHTFK' A
#
# COMPACT_ATOMS: atom_id res chain seq x y z
N MET A 1 8.19 -12.68 -19.47
CA MET A 1 6.95 -12.29 -18.78
C MET A 1 7.30 -11.23 -17.74
N PRO A 2 6.48 -10.18 -17.53
CA PRO A 2 6.86 -9.12 -16.59
C PRO A 2 6.95 -9.70 -15.17
N LYS A 3 8.14 -9.67 -14.58
CA LYS A 3 8.38 -10.05 -13.18
C LYS A 3 7.82 -8.96 -12.27
N GLY A 4 7.14 -9.37 -11.20
CA GLY A 4 6.62 -8.43 -10.22
C GLY A 4 7.74 -7.84 -9.36
N PRO A 5 7.64 -6.59 -8.90
CA PRO A 5 8.69 -5.94 -8.09
C PRO A 5 8.93 -6.62 -6.73
N LYS A 6 7.96 -7.39 -6.22
CA LYS A 6 8.01 -8.07 -4.92
C LYS A 6 8.14 -9.60 -5.01
N CYS A 7 7.94 -10.16 -6.21
CA CYS A 7 7.79 -11.59 -6.42
C CYS A 7 8.50 -11.97 -7.73
N ASP A 8 9.52 -12.85 -7.66
CA ASP A 8 10.22 -13.38 -8.84
C ASP A 8 9.37 -14.35 -9.69
N LYS A 9 8.12 -14.58 -9.27
CA LYS A 9 7.18 -15.46 -9.95
C LYS A 9 6.64 -14.81 -11.22
N GLU A 10 6.39 -15.64 -12.22
CA GLU A 10 5.81 -15.22 -13.49
C GLU A 10 4.34 -14.85 -13.28
N ALA A 11 3.97 -13.59 -13.53
CA ALA A 11 2.57 -13.18 -13.47
C ALA A 11 1.86 -13.67 -14.73
N TYR A 12 0.98 -14.66 -14.60
CA TYR A 12 0.09 -15.02 -15.70
C TYR A 12 -0.89 -13.87 -15.94
N PHE A 13 -1.33 -13.68 -17.20
CA PHE A 13 -2.20 -12.56 -17.57
C PHE A 13 -3.51 -12.50 -16.77
N ALA A 14 -3.98 -13.63 -16.25
CA ALA A 14 -5.18 -13.72 -15.42
C ALA A 14 -5.01 -13.13 -14.01
N GLU A 15 -3.79 -13.17 -13.46
CA GLU A 15 -3.52 -12.76 -12.07
C GLU A 15 -2.76 -11.44 -11.98
N ARG A 16 -2.49 -10.79 -13.12
CA ARG A 16 -1.80 -9.50 -13.15
C ARG A 16 -2.78 -8.39 -12.73
N VAL A 17 -2.32 -7.57 -11.81
CA VAL A 17 -3.00 -6.35 -11.38
C VAL A 17 -2.09 -5.17 -11.63
N THR A 18 -2.56 -4.22 -12.44
CA THR A 18 -1.84 -2.98 -12.70
C THR A 18 -2.19 -1.99 -11.59
N SER A 19 -1.20 -1.57 -10.81
CA SER A 19 -1.37 -0.55 -9.78
C SER A 19 -0.18 0.40 -9.78
N LEU A 20 -0.46 1.70 -9.68
CA LEU A 20 0.55 2.78 -9.70
C LEU A 20 1.49 2.72 -10.93
N GLY A 21 0.95 2.26 -12.07
CA GLY A 21 1.73 2.09 -13.30
C GLY A 21 2.63 0.85 -13.35
N LYS A 22 2.58 -0.02 -12.34
CA LYS A 22 3.37 -1.25 -12.25
C LYS A 22 2.48 -2.49 -12.25
N ASN A 23 3.02 -3.61 -12.73
CA ASN A 23 2.32 -4.89 -12.73
C ASN A 23 2.66 -5.66 -11.45
N TRP A 24 1.62 -6.08 -10.74
CA TRP A 24 1.69 -6.89 -9.53
C TRP A 24 0.95 -8.20 -9.74
N HIS A 25 1.21 -9.21 -8.93
CA HIS A 25 0.35 -10.39 -8.86
C HIS A 25 -0.83 -10.12 -7.92
N GLN A 26 -2.00 -10.70 -8.15
CA GLN A 26 -3.20 -10.53 -7.32
C GLN A 26 -2.95 -10.66 -5.80
N PRO A 27 -2.18 -11.64 -5.31
CA PRO A 27 -1.85 -11.75 -3.88
C PRO A 27 -0.54 -11.07 -3.45
N CYS A 28 0.26 -10.52 -4.38
CA CYS A 28 1.58 -9.95 -4.07
C CYS A 28 1.57 -8.52 -3.47
N PRO A 29 0.66 -7.58 -3.79
CA PRO A 29 0.65 -6.27 -3.15
C PRO A 29 0.12 -6.41 -1.73
N LYS A 30 0.98 -6.85 -0.82
CA LYS A 30 0.69 -7.06 0.59
C LYS A 30 1.36 -5.97 1.41
N CYS A 31 0.58 -5.28 2.23
CA CYS A 31 1.10 -4.25 3.12
C CYS A 31 2.19 -4.81 4.02
N GLU A 32 3.38 -4.22 4.00
CA GLU A 32 4.49 -4.63 4.87
C GLU A 32 4.21 -4.38 6.36
N LYS A 33 3.30 -3.44 6.69
CA LYS A 33 3.00 -3.07 8.07
C LYS A 33 1.91 -3.95 8.70
N CYS A 34 0.83 -4.23 7.96
CA CYS A 34 -0.31 -4.99 8.49
C CYS A 34 -0.48 -6.38 7.87
N GLY A 35 0.32 -6.73 6.87
CA GLY A 35 0.24 -8.04 6.20
C GLY A 35 -1.03 -8.25 5.36
N LYS A 36 -1.88 -7.23 5.21
CA LYS A 36 -3.14 -7.31 4.45
C LYS A 36 -2.87 -7.28 2.95
N THR A 37 -3.52 -8.17 2.20
CA THR A 37 -3.55 -8.13 0.74
C THR A 37 -4.29 -6.87 0.29
N LEU A 38 -3.63 -6.08 -0.55
CA LEU A 38 -4.13 -4.80 -1.03
C LEU A 38 -4.68 -4.98 -2.44
N THR A 39 -5.75 -4.24 -2.73
CA THR A 39 -6.31 -4.13 -4.07
C THR A 39 -5.66 -2.98 -4.82
N SER A 40 -5.65 -3.08 -6.16
CA SER A 40 -5.07 -2.09 -7.07
C SER A 40 -5.56 -0.66 -6.86
N GLU A 41 -6.76 -0.51 -6.31
CA GLU A 41 -7.49 0.76 -6.13
C GLU A 41 -7.19 1.48 -4.79
N GLY A 42 -6.53 0.81 -3.83
CA GLY A 42 -6.51 1.28 -2.44
C GLY A 42 -5.16 1.26 -1.73
N HIS A 43 -4.04 1.30 -2.46
CA HIS A 43 -2.71 1.28 -1.85
C HIS A 43 -1.71 2.22 -2.49
N THR A 44 -0.65 2.51 -1.74
CA THR A 44 0.51 3.29 -2.18
C THR A 44 1.74 2.40 -2.24
N GLU A 45 2.69 2.71 -3.11
CA GLU A 45 4.02 2.10 -3.14
C GLU A 45 5.04 3.09 -2.57
N HIS A 46 5.90 2.62 -1.66
CA HIS A 46 7.09 3.33 -1.20
C HIS A 46 8.30 2.40 -1.39
N GLU A 47 9.32 2.83 -2.13
CA GLU A 47 10.54 2.01 -2.36
C GLU A 47 10.25 0.57 -2.85
N ALA A 48 9.37 0.42 -3.85
CA ALA A 48 8.92 -0.89 -4.36
C ALA A 48 8.19 -1.79 -3.33
N LYS A 49 7.81 -1.23 -2.17
CA LYS A 49 7.01 -1.90 -1.14
C LYS A 49 5.60 -1.32 -1.08
N PRO A 50 4.55 -2.15 -1.16
CA PRO A 50 3.17 -1.69 -1.08
C PRO A 50 2.73 -1.46 0.37
N TYR A 51 1.97 -0.40 0.61
CA TYR A 51 1.44 0.03 1.90
C TYR A 51 -0.03 0.46 1.78
N CYS A 52 -0.82 0.29 2.84
CA CYS A 52 -2.19 0.80 2.87
C CYS A 52 -2.21 2.32 2.77
N ASN A 53 -3.10 2.87 1.92
CA ASN A 53 -3.31 4.32 1.78
C ASN A 53 -3.54 5.01 3.14
N HIS A 54 -4.34 4.42 4.03
CA HIS A 54 -4.55 4.93 5.39
C HIS A 54 -4.70 3.80 6.42
N PRO A 55 -4.23 4.00 7.68
CA PRO A 55 -3.36 5.07 8.16
C PRO A 55 -1.85 4.76 7.99
N TYR A 56 -1.50 3.58 7.48
CA TYR A 56 -0.13 3.05 7.57
C TYR A 56 0.89 3.81 6.72
N TYR A 57 0.57 4.12 5.46
CA TYR A 57 1.46 4.91 4.60
C TYR A 57 1.78 6.30 5.18
N PRO A 58 0.78 7.16 5.52
CA PRO A 58 1.07 8.48 6.07
C PRO A 58 1.74 8.39 7.45
N THR A 59 1.34 7.45 8.31
CA THR A 59 1.99 7.30 9.64
C THR A 59 3.46 6.87 9.55
N THR A 60 3.85 6.16 8.48
CA THR A 60 5.20 5.60 8.33
C THR A 60 6.13 6.48 7.49
N PHE A 61 5.62 7.11 6.42
CA PHE A 61 6.44 7.82 5.44
C PHE A 61 6.17 9.32 5.38
N GLN A 62 5.04 9.81 5.89
CA GLN A 62 4.84 11.25 5.96
C GLN A 62 5.84 11.81 6.95
N PRO A 63 6.59 12.88 6.58
CA PRO A 63 7.43 13.57 7.54
C PRO A 63 6.52 13.98 8.71
N ARG A 64 6.94 13.62 9.92
CA ARG A 64 6.32 14.05 11.17
C ARG A 64 6.61 15.54 11.38
N GLY A 65 6.17 16.36 10.43
CA GLY A 65 6.19 17.80 10.51
C GLY A 65 5.21 18.22 11.59
N PHE A 66 5.75 18.89 12.60
CA PHE A 66 5.05 19.68 13.61
C PHE A 66 3.59 20.02 13.24
N GLY A 67 2.64 19.45 13.98
CA GLY A 67 1.21 19.66 13.75
C GLY A 67 0.41 18.37 13.83
N GLN A 68 0.66 17.53 14.83
CA GLN A 68 -0.29 16.49 15.24
C GLN A 68 -1.53 17.21 15.82
N GLY A 69 -2.37 17.76 14.95
CA GLY A 69 -3.78 17.96 15.25
C GLY A 69 -4.35 16.56 15.39
N GLY A 70 -4.32 16.05 16.62
CA GLY A 70 -4.97 14.80 16.94
C GLY A 70 -6.40 14.85 16.40
N ALA A 71 -6.92 13.69 16.01
CA ALA A 71 -8.35 13.51 16.02
C ALA A 71 -8.83 13.72 17.46
N GLU A 72 -9.05 14.97 17.86
CA GLU A 72 -9.93 15.31 18.95
C GLU A 72 -11.34 14.96 18.45
N SER A 73 -11.69 13.69 18.65
CA SER A 73 -13.08 13.28 18.78
C SER A 73 -13.65 14.09 19.92
N HIS A 74 -14.18 15.28 19.62
CA HIS A 74 -14.99 16.05 20.55
C HIS A 74 -16.21 15.19 20.86
N THR A 75 -16.14 14.44 21.96
CA THR A 75 -17.33 13.89 22.58
C THR A 75 -18.07 15.08 23.18
N PHE A 76 -19.05 15.58 22.45
CA PHE A 76 -20.00 16.56 22.94
C PHE A 76 -20.80 15.87 24.07
N LYS A 77 -20.59 16.36 25.29
CA LYS A 77 -21.35 16.00 26.50
C LYS A 77 -22.42 17.04 26.73
#